data_AF-A0AAN0RVE7-F1
#
_entry.id   AF-A0AAN0RVE7-F1
#
_cell.length_a   1.000
_cell.length_b   1.000
_cell.length_c   1.000
_cell.angle_alpha   90.00
_cell.angle_beta   90.00
_cell.angle_gamma   90.00
#
_symmetry.space_group_name_H-M   'P 1'
#
loop_
_entity.id
_entity.type
_entity.pdbx_description
1 polymer ?
#
loop_
_entity_poly.entity_id
_entity_poly.type
_entity_poly.pdbx_seq_one_letter_code
_entity_poly.pdbx_strand_id
1 'polypeptide(L)'
;MNTSKASAKIGTILYVIWACLHFMAARSVYMLGRSLDPSMIQGRIFQDAFNLLFFSIIAIVIAVTLNWRNNVWGYWINLVTVGVADVGFILFVIVPGHMPVWPGILGPVFWVLATIFSTIAILTADKGATKSQLRSSSTPNERRA
;
A
#
# COMPACT_ATOMS: atom_id res chain seq x y z
N MET A 1 -6.52 20.32 10.53
CA MET A 1 -6.35 18.85 10.65
C MET A 1 -4.86 18.57 10.87
N ASN A 2 -4.46 17.68 11.79
CA ASN A 2 -3.03 17.33 11.96
C ASN A 2 -2.52 16.68 10.66
N THR A 3 -1.51 17.26 10.03
CA THR A 3 -0.93 16.80 8.75
C THR A 3 -0.62 15.31 8.77
N SER A 4 -0.04 14.79 9.86
CA SER A 4 0.25 13.36 10.02
C SER A 4 -1.02 12.51 9.94
N LYS A 5 -2.07 12.89 10.66
CA LYS A 5 -3.36 12.18 10.63
C LYS A 5 -4.01 12.24 9.24
N ALA A 6 -3.99 13.41 8.60
CA ALA A 6 -4.55 13.60 7.26
C ALA A 6 -3.86 12.69 6.24
N SER A 7 -2.53 12.74 6.19
CA SER A 7 -1.73 11.93 5.28
C SER A 7 -1.90 10.43 5.52
N ALA A 8 -2.01 9.98 6.77
CA ALA A 8 -2.30 8.59 7.09
C ALA A 8 -3.65 8.11 6.53
N LYS A 9 -4.70 8.93 6.62
CA LYS A 9 -6.02 8.60 6.02
C LYS A 9 -5.96 8.56 4.51
N ILE A 10 -5.31 9.54 3.88
CA ILE A 10 -5.15 9.59 2.42
C ILE A 10 -4.39 8.34 1.94
N GLY A 11 -3.24 8.03 2.56
CA GLY A 11 -2.46 6.84 2.23
C GLY A 11 -3.27 5.55 2.39
N THR A 12 -4.09 5.45 3.44
CA THR A 12 -5.00 4.32 3.64
C THR A 12 -6.00 4.19 2.50
N ILE A 13 -6.70 5.27 2.15
CA ILE A 13 -7.70 5.26 1.07
C ILE A 13 -7.03 4.84 -0.26
N LEU A 14 -5.83 5.34 -0.55
CA LEU A 14 -5.08 4.98 -1.75
C LEU A 14 -4.71 3.48 -1.77
N TYR A 15 -4.28 2.90 -0.64
CA TYR A 15 -4.05 1.45 -0.54
C TYR A 15 -5.35 0.64 -0.70
N VAL A 16 -6.48 1.14 -0.21
CA VAL A 16 -7.79 0.48 -0.42
C VAL A 16 -8.17 0.51 -1.90
N ILE A 17 -7.99 1.63 -2.59
CA ILE A 17 -8.23 1.73 -4.04
C ILE A 17 -7.31 0.75 -4.79
N TRP A 18 -6.02 0.70 -4.44
CA TRP A 18 -5.07 -0.27 -4.98
C TRP A 18 -5.56 -1.71 -4.82
N ALA A 19 -6.04 -2.08 -3.63
CA ALA A 19 -6.55 -3.42 -3.35
C ALA A 19 -7.81 -3.74 -4.19
N CYS A 20 -8.72 -2.78 -4.36
CA CYS A 20 -9.88 -2.93 -5.23
C CYS A 20 -9.48 -3.21 -6.70
N LEU A 21 -8.48 -2.48 -7.21
CA LEU A 21 -7.93 -2.74 -8.55
C LEU A 21 -7.34 -4.16 -8.65
N HIS A 22 -6.67 -4.63 -7.61
CA HIS A 22 -6.02 -5.94 -7.61
C HIS A 22 -6.98 -7.10 -7.38
N PHE A 23 -8.12 -6.90 -6.72
CA PHE A 23 -9.22 -7.87 -6.76
C PHE A 23 -9.74 -8.07 -8.20
N MET A 24 -9.87 -6.98 -8.98
CA MET A 24 -10.24 -7.09 -10.38
C MET A 24 -9.14 -7.77 -11.20
N ALA A 25 -7.86 -7.44 -10.95
CA ALA A 25 -6.73 -8.10 -11.60
C ALA A 25 -6.71 -9.61 -11.31
N ALA A 26 -6.86 -10.01 -10.04
CA ALA A 26 -6.94 -11.41 -9.63
C ALA A 26 -8.06 -12.15 -10.35
N ARG A 27 -9.24 -11.52 -10.47
CA ARG A 27 -10.36 -12.08 -11.25
C ARG A 27 -10.00 -12.23 -12.73
N SER A 28 -9.40 -11.21 -13.34
CA SER A 28 -9.01 -11.25 -14.75
C SER A 28 -7.97 -12.32 -15.04
N VAL A 29 -6.94 -12.46 -14.19
CA VAL A 29 -5.93 -13.51 -14.30
C VAL A 29 -6.54 -14.90 -14.06
N TYR A 30 -7.49 -15.03 -13.13
CA TYR A 30 -8.24 -16.27 -12.96
C TYR A 30 -9.03 -16.63 -14.22
N MET A 31 -9.72 -15.67 -14.83
CA MET A 31 -10.46 -15.90 -16.08
C MET A 31 -9.52 -16.25 -17.25
N LEU A 32 -8.32 -15.67 -17.30
CA LEU A 32 -7.27 -16.06 -18.25
C LEU A 32 -6.85 -17.52 -18.04
N GLY A 33 -6.65 -17.95 -16.79
CA GLY A 33 -6.38 -19.35 -16.49
C GLY A 33 -7.49 -20.28 -16.99
N ARG A 34 -8.76 -19.87 -16.84
CA ARG A 34 -9.92 -20.64 -17.31
C ARG A 34 -10.02 -20.79 -18.83
N SER A 35 -9.41 -19.89 -19.61
CA SER A 35 -9.39 -20.00 -21.08
C SER A 35 -8.25 -20.86 -21.63
N LEU A 36 -7.36 -21.36 -20.77
CA LEU A 36 -6.24 -22.22 -21.16
C LEU A 36 -6.60 -23.70 -21.03
N ASP A 37 -5.98 -24.55 -21.84
CA ASP A 37 -6.05 -25.99 -21.67
C ASP A 37 -5.37 -26.43 -20.36
N PRO A 38 -5.88 -27.48 -19.69
CA PRO A 38 -5.28 -28.03 -18.47
C PRO A 38 -3.81 -28.37 -18.66
N SER A 39 -2.95 -27.63 -17.95
CA SER A 39 -1.50 -27.70 -18.10
C SER A 39 -0.79 -27.02 -16.92
N MET A 40 0.53 -27.20 -16.83
CA MET A 40 1.35 -26.47 -15.86
C MET A 40 1.25 -24.95 -16.03
N ILE A 41 1.06 -24.46 -17.26
CA ILE A 41 0.88 -23.03 -17.54
C ILE A 41 -0.40 -22.54 -16.87
N GLN A 42 -1.53 -23.22 -17.09
CA GLN A 42 -2.79 -22.90 -16.42
C GLN A 42 -2.63 -22.88 -14.90
N GLY A 43 -1.95 -23.89 -14.33
CA GLY A 43 -1.68 -23.95 -12.88
C GLY A 43 -0.92 -22.73 -12.36
N ARG A 44 0.10 -22.25 -13.08
CA ARG A 44 0.84 -21.04 -12.71
C ARG A 44 0.00 -19.77 -12.81
N ILE A 45 -0.87 -19.66 -13.81
CA ILE A 45 -1.79 -18.53 -13.93
C ILE A 45 -2.81 -18.51 -12.79
N PHE A 46 -3.35 -19.66 -12.39
CA PHE A 46 -4.21 -19.73 -11.19
C PHE A 46 -3.46 -19.40 -9.90
N GLN A 47 -2.22 -19.84 -9.77
CA GLN A 47 -1.38 -19.49 -8.64
C GLN A 47 -1.12 -17.97 -8.58
N ASP A 48 -0.88 -17.33 -9.72
CA ASP A 48 -0.72 -15.87 -9.82
C ASP A 48 -2.00 -15.13 -9.41
N ALA A 49 -3.17 -15.55 -9.92
CA ALA A 49 -4.46 -15.02 -9.51
C ALA A 49 -4.71 -15.15 -8.00
N PHE A 50 -4.34 -16.30 -7.42
CA PHE A 50 -4.41 -16.54 -5.97
C PHE A 50 -3.50 -15.59 -5.19
N ASN A 51 -2.25 -15.42 -5.63
CA ASN A 51 -1.32 -14.51 -4.97
C ASN A 51 -1.82 -13.06 -5.01
N LEU A 52 -2.32 -12.59 -6.17
CA LEU A 52 -2.90 -11.25 -6.32
C LEU A 52 -4.11 -11.04 -5.39
N LEU A 53 -4.98 -12.05 -5.27
CA LEU A 53 -6.10 -12.02 -4.32
C LEU A 53 -5.62 -11.80 -2.89
N PHE A 54 -4.64 -12.58 -2.43
CA PHE A 54 -4.15 -12.50 -1.05
C PHE A 54 -3.30 -11.25 -0.80
N PHE A 55 -2.53 -10.75 -1.76
CA PHE A 55 -1.91 -9.43 -1.65
C PHE A 55 -2.94 -8.31 -1.49
N SER A 56 -4.06 -8.38 -2.22
CA SER A 56 -5.15 -7.42 -2.09
C SER A 56 -5.78 -7.46 -0.69
N ILE A 57 -6.04 -8.67 -0.17
CA ILE A 57 -6.58 -8.87 1.19
C ILE A 57 -5.62 -8.34 2.26
N ILE A 58 -4.33 -8.67 2.16
CA ILE A 58 -3.33 -8.18 3.11
C ILE A 58 -3.26 -6.65 3.04
N ALA A 59 -3.19 -6.07 1.84
CA ALA A 59 -3.10 -4.62 1.65
C ALA A 59 -4.27 -3.89 2.31
N ILE A 60 -5.52 -4.35 2.11
CA ILE A 60 -6.69 -3.72 2.72
C ILE A 60 -6.73 -3.89 4.24
N VAL A 61 -6.42 -5.10 4.75
CA VAL A 61 -6.42 -5.37 6.20
C VAL A 61 -5.39 -4.49 6.89
N ILE A 62 -4.16 -4.42 6.38
CA ILE A 62 -3.08 -3.62 6.95
C ILE A 62 -3.38 -2.12 6.81
N ALA A 63 -3.93 -1.70 5.66
CA ALA A 63 -4.31 -0.31 5.44
C ALA A 63 -5.34 0.16 6.50
N VAL A 64 -6.41 -0.61 6.71
CA VAL A 64 -7.50 -0.24 7.62
C VAL A 64 -7.10 -0.38 9.09
N THR A 65 -6.34 -1.42 9.45
CA THR A 65 -5.99 -1.69 10.85
C THR A 65 -4.77 -0.89 11.34
N LEU A 66 -3.75 -0.72 10.49
CA LEU A 66 -2.46 -0.16 10.87
C LEU A 66 -2.18 1.19 10.20
N ASN A 67 -2.26 1.32 8.88
CA ASN A 67 -1.98 2.61 8.20
C ASN A 67 -2.98 3.70 8.61
N TRP A 68 -4.25 3.34 8.83
CA TRP A 68 -5.27 4.27 9.32
C TRP A 68 -4.89 4.91 10.66
N ARG A 69 -4.10 4.21 11.47
CA ARG A 69 -3.60 4.64 12.78
C ARG A 69 -2.17 5.21 12.72
N ASN A 70 -1.62 5.39 11.52
CA ASN A 70 -0.24 5.82 11.28
C ASN A 70 0.81 4.94 11.97
N ASN A 71 0.61 3.61 11.95
CA ASN A 71 1.52 2.66 12.58
C ASN A 71 2.72 2.34 11.66
N VAL A 72 3.94 2.34 12.21
CA VAL A 72 5.20 2.08 11.48
C VAL A 72 5.25 0.68 10.86
N TRP A 73 4.68 -0.33 11.52
CA TRP A 73 4.58 -1.67 10.94
C TRP A 73 3.61 -1.71 9.76
N GLY A 74 2.50 -0.98 9.84
CA GLY A 74 1.58 -0.83 8.71
C GLY A 74 2.24 -0.19 7.50
N TYR A 75 3.11 0.80 7.73
CA TYR A 75 3.93 1.40 6.69
C TYR A 75 4.83 0.37 6.00
N TRP A 76 5.66 -0.35 6.76
CA TRP A 76 6.62 -1.30 6.18
C TRP A 76 5.94 -2.49 5.50
N ILE A 77 4.89 -3.05 6.12
CA ILE A 77 4.18 -4.19 5.56
C ILE A 77 3.55 -3.80 4.21
N ASN A 78 2.78 -2.72 4.15
CA ASN A 78 2.17 -2.31 2.88
C ASN A 78 3.19 -1.81 1.85
N LEU A 79 4.28 -1.15 2.27
CA LEU A 79 5.34 -0.77 1.35
C LEU A 79 5.92 -1.99 0.62
N VAL A 80 6.26 -3.04 1.38
CA VAL A 80 6.88 -4.26 0.83
C VAL A 80 5.87 -5.10 0.07
N THR A 81 4.71 -5.40 0.66
CA THR A 81 3.70 -6.28 0.02
C THR A 81 3.20 -5.69 -1.29
N VAL A 82 2.81 -4.41 -1.29
CA VAL A 82 2.29 -3.74 -2.48
C VAL A 82 3.42 -3.50 -3.48
N GLY A 83 4.60 -3.10 -3.02
CA GLY A 83 5.74 -2.85 -3.88
C GLY A 83 6.24 -4.10 -4.60
N VAL A 84 6.28 -5.26 -3.93
CA VAL A 84 6.68 -6.52 -4.59
C VAL A 84 5.68 -6.90 -5.69
N ALA A 85 4.38 -6.74 -5.45
CA ALA A 85 3.35 -7.03 -6.44
C ALA A 85 3.50 -6.14 -7.68
N ASP A 86 3.57 -4.82 -7.50
CA ASP A 86 3.65 -3.87 -8.62
C ASP A 86 5.00 -3.91 -9.33
N VAL A 87 6.12 -4.09 -8.63
CA VAL A 87 7.44 -4.22 -9.27
C VAL A 87 7.48 -5.47 -10.15
N GLY A 88 6.97 -6.60 -9.67
CA GLY A 88 6.86 -7.82 -10.48
C GLY A 88 5.99 -7.59 -11.72
N PHE A 89 4.82 -6.98 -11.54
CA PHE A 89 3.91 -6.66 -12.64
C PHE A 89 4.54 -5.71 -13.68
N ILE A 90 5.25 -4.67 -13.24
CA ILE A 90 5.94 -3.74 -14.14
C ILE A 90 6.99 -4.48 -14.98
N LEU A 91 7.87 -5.25 -14.32
CA LEU A 91 8.99 -5.90 -14.99
C LEU A 91 8.56 -7.01 -15.95
N PHE A 92 7.54 -7.78 -15.58
CA PHE A 92 7.16 -8.98 -16.32
C PHE A 92 5.91 -8.81 -17.19
N VAL A 93 5.14 -7.73 -17.04
CA VAL A 93 3.90 -7.52 -17.82
C VAL A 93 3.91 -6.19 -18.58
N ILE A 94 4.13 -5.06 -17.90
CA ILE A 94 4.08 -3.74 -18.55
C ILE A 94 5.29 -3.51 -19.46
N VAL A 95 6.50 -3.65 -18.93
CA VAL A 95 7.75 -3.38 -19.69
C VAL A 95 7.87 -4.24 -20.95
N PRO A 96 7.53 -5.56 -20.91
CA PRO A 96 7.52 -6.38 -22.11
C PRO A 96 6.36 -6.10 -23.08
N GLY A 97 5.38 -5.26 -22.71
CA GLY A 97 4.25 -4.91 -23.55
C GLY A 97 3.14 -5.96 -23.63
N HIS A 98 3.02 -6.85 -22.63
CA HIS A 98 1.96 -7.87 -22.59
C HIS A 98 0.56 -7.31 -22.27
N MET A 99 0.50 -6.08 -21.76
CA MET A 99 -0.74 -5.37 -21.48
C MET A 99 -0.61 -3.89 -21.89
N PRO A 100 -1.69 -3.25 -22.38
CA PRO A 100 -1.70 -1.79 -22.55
C PRO A 100 -1.32 -1.05 -21.27
N VAL A 101 -0.45 -0.05 -21.38
CA VAL A 101 -0.01 0.79 -20.24
C VAL A 101 -1.21 1.44 -19.54
N TRP A 102 -2.21 1.87 -20.30
CA TRP A 102 -3.49 2.31 -19.75
C TRP A 102 -4.56 1.26 -20.03
N PRO A 103 -5.29 0.76 -19.01
CA PRO A 103 -5.30 1.19 -17.60
C PRO A 103 -4.28 0.48 -16.68
N GLY A 104 -3.37 -0.36 -17.22
CA GLY A 104 -2.46 -1.20 -16.41
C GLY A 104 -1.60 -0.45 -15.37
N ILE A 105 -1.24 0.80 -15.63
CA ILE A 105 -0.40 1.63 -14.75
C ILE A 105 -1.12 2.11 -13.48
N LEU A 106 -2.45 1.98 -13.38
CA LEU A 106 -3.23 2.49 -12.25
C LEU A 106 -2.77 1.89 -10.90
N GLY A 107 -2.52 0.58 -10.85
CA GLY A 107 -1.99 -0.09 -9.65
C GLY A 107 -0.71 0.60 -9.15
N PRO A 108 0.37 0.60 -9.95
CA PRO A 108 1.62 1.28 -9.62
C PRO A 108 1.47 2.74 -9.19
N VAL A 109 0.59 3.50 -9.85
CA VAL A 109 0.34 4.91 -9.48
C VAL A 109 -0.26 5.00 -8.07
N PHE A 110 -1.29 4.21 -7.76
CA PHE A 110 -1.91 4.22 -6.44
C PHE A 110 -0.95 3.73 -5.35
N TRP A 111 -0.11 2.75 -5.65
CA TRP A 111 0.95 2.31 -4.74
C TRP A 111 1.95 3.42 -4.41
N VAL A 112 2.49 4.10 -5.43
CA VAL A 112 3.47 5.18 -5.23
C VAL A 112 2.84 6.31 -4.43
N LEU A 113 1.63 6.75 -4.78
CA LEU A 113 0.93 7.79 -4.04
C LEU A 113 0.64 7.37 -2.59
N ALA A 114 0.15 6.15 -2.37
CA ALA A 114 -0.13 5.63 -1.02
C ALA A 114 1.14 5.60 -0.15
N THR A 115 2.25 5.20 -0.74
CA THR A 115 3.57 5.16 -0.11
C THR A 115 4.07 6.55 0.25
N ILE A 116 3.93 7.53 -0.66
CA ILE A 116 4.32 8.93 -0.42
C ILE A 116 3.53 9.50 0.77
N PHE A 117 2.20 9.36 0.76
CA PHE A 117 1.37 9.88 1.85
C PHE A 117 1.65 9.16 3.18
N SER A 118 1.87 7.85 3.17
CA SER A 118 2.24 7.10 4.38
C SER A 118 3.61 7.52 4.91
N THR A 119 4.58 7.78 4.03
CA THR A 119 5.90 8.31 4.40
C THR A 119 5.79 9.68 5.05
N ILE A 120 5.03 10.60 4.44
CA ILE A 120 4.77 11.94 5.00
C ILE A 120 4.12 11.82 6.39
N ALA A 121 3.19 10.89 6.57
CA ALA A 121 2.49 10.69 7.83
C ALA A 121 3.43 10.25 8.97
N ILE A 122 4.37 9.35 8.69
CA ILE A 122 5.41 8.91 9.63
C ILE A 122 6.37 10.07 9.95
N LEU A 123 6.96 10.71 8.92
CA LEU A 123 7.96 11.77 9.12
C LEU A 123 7.42 13.00 9.86
N THR A 124 6.13 13.30 9.71
CA THR A 124 5.50 14.44 10.41
C THR A 124 5.02 14.09 11.82
N ALA A 125 4.83 12.81 12.15
CA ALA A 125 4.52 12.37 13.51
C ALA A 125 5.71 12.59 14.45
N ASP A 126 6.91 12.20 14.01
CA ASP A 126 8.14 12.32 14.80
C ASP A 126 8.48 13.78 15.11
N LYS A 127 8.36 14.67 14.10
CA LYS A 127 8.54 16.11 14.29
C LYS A 127 7.59 16.69 15.34
N GLY A 128 6.34 16.22 15.36
CA GLY A 128 5.35 16.60 16.35
C GLY A 128 5.73 16.16 17.77
N ALA A 129 6.22 14.92 17.91
CA ALA A 129 6.67 14.38 19.19
C ALA A 129 7.87 15.16 19.75
N THR A 130 8.90 15.41 18.92
CA THR A 130 10.08 16.18 19.32
C THR A 130 9.74 17.60 19.76
N LYS A 131 8.87 18.30 19.01
CA LYS A 131 8.42 19.65 19.37
C LYS A 131 7.66 19.68 20.70
N SER A 132 6.83 18.65 20.97
CA SER A 132 6.12 18.52 22.24
C SER A 132 7.07 18.31 23.43
N GLN A 133 8.10 17.47 23.26
CA GLN A 133 9.12 17.24 24.28
C GLN A 133 9.90 18.52 24.59
N LEU A 134 10.40 19.23 23.58
CA LEU A 134 11.13 20.49 23.74
C LEU A 134 10.31 21.55 24.49
N ARG A 135 9.02 21.67 24.18
CA ARG A 135 8.11 22.61 24.87
C ARG A 135 7.88 22.24 26.33
N SER A 136 7.86 20.95 26.67
CA SER A 136 7.70 20.49 28.06
C SER A 136 8.96 20.69 28.91
N SER A 137 10.15 20.63 28.31
CA SER A 137 11.41 20.90 28.99
C SER A 137 11.71 22.40 29.16
N SER A 138 11.13 23.25 28.31
CA SER A 138 11.36 24.71 28.33
C SER A 138 10.41 25.48 29.25
N THR A 139 9.44 24.83 29.89
CA THR A 139 8.61 25.45 30.93
C THR A 139 9.30 25.24 32.29
N PRO A 140 9.91 26.28 32.90
CA PRO A 140 10.47 26.17 34.23
C PRO A 140 9.36 25.81 35.22
N ASN A 141 9.67 24.90 36.14
CA ASN A 141 8.76 24.42 37.15
C ASN A 141 8.48 25.54 38.18
N GLU A 142 7.50 26.41 37.91
CA GLU A 142 6.98 27.41 38.86
C GLU A 142 6.27 26.79 40.09
N ARG A 143 6.28 25.46 40.24
CA ARG A 143 5.66 24.75 41.39
C ARG A 143 6.66 24.36 42.47
N ARG A 144 7.43 25.34 42.95
CA ARG A 144 8.10 25.30 44.27
C ARG A 144 8.04 26.70 44.88
N ALA A 145 6.87 27.06 45.40
CA ALA A 145 6.68 28.15 46.35
C ALA A 145 5.99 27.56 47.58
#